data_AF-A0A9P7A6N9-F1
#
_entry.id   AF-A0A9P7A6N9-F1
#
_cell.length_a   1.000
_cell.length_b   1.000
_cell.length_c   1.000
_cell.angle_alpha   90.00
_cell.angle_beta   90.00
_cell.angle_gamma   90.00
#
_symmetry.space_group_name_H-M   'P 1'
#
loop_
_entity.id
_entity.type
_entity.pdbx_description
1 polymer ?
#
loop_
_entity_poly.entity_id
_entity_poly.type
_entity_poly.pdbx_seq_one_letter_code
_entity_poly.pdbx_strand_id
1 'polypeptide(L)'
;MSFSDLLSLQQPGLGSGDFKHTPSLPSTHLFETLKSIDEFSNSLTLRDVEMQAPLSEELSVVVLDTNILLDYLDVIQAFVTEVEEQGLHVLIIIPGVVIYELDGQKNRERLSWFARRASSWLLKKVKERRSVKGQALNETCKASGNWKKRDLDAVLEFGSERSNDSLIIDCCKYFLRQRRTFLCSKDKLLTVEAESESVLTISPGRDTFSSRDIAQALFGFEASRFRFSGYHPTYRNSLENLIQATATPEPDDDGMDIDDDASSVPQLLHPSHSLDLLHLQVIEYFTGLLLELVVRVAGPNVRSFGSSNSASKHAPSYSRKSFATWGALDCLDYLGAKKRLPRTSPRVDTFMTRPYEGVGARRGQDWSRRDWETALKGLREIGDDWQEGSIRESVPAAELHISRVFAMPMRPTGL
;
A
#
# COMPACT_ATOMS: atom_id res chain seq x y z
N MET A 1 37.91 -35.74 -7.19
CA MET A 1 38.91 -34.67 -7.30
C MET A 1 38.16 -33.35 -7.38
N SER A 2 38.57 -32.41 -6.53
CA SER A 2 37.86 -31.17 -6.21
C SER A 2 37.96 -30.13 -7.33
N PHE A 3 36.87 -29.40 -7.54
CA PHE A 3 36.68 -28.35 -8.54
C PHE A 3 37.33 -27.03 -8.07
N SER A 4 38.65 -27.08 -7.82
CA SER A 4 39.42 -25.98 -7.19
C SER A 4 40.46 -25.33 -8.10
N ASP A 5 40.68 -25.82 -9.32
CA ASP A 5 41.83 -25.41 -10.14
C ASP A 5 41.43 -24.91 -11.54
N LEU A 6 40.75 -23.76 -11.62
CA LEU A 6 40.57 -23.09 -12.91
C LEU A 6 40.50 -21.55 -12.77
N LEU A 7 41.59 -20.98 -12.26
CA LEU A 7 41.95 -19.58 -12.45
C LEU A 7 43.48 -19.44 -12.54
N SER A 8 44.03 -19.33 -13.76
CA SER A 8 45.03 -18.29 -14.09
C SER A 8 45.33 -18.32 -15.59
N LEU A 9 45.11 -17.20 -16.27
CA LEU A 9 46.08 -16.63 -17.21
C LEU A 9 45.68 -15.18 -17.47
N GLN A 10 46.62 -14.32 -17.11
CA GLN A 10 46.63 -12.86 -17.17
C GLN A 10 47.22 -12.44 -18.52
N GLN A 11 46.75 -11.34 -19.12
CA GLN A 11 47.61 -10.27 -19.68
C GLN A 11 46.78 -9.05 -20.15
N PRO A 12 47.42 -7.85 -20.31
CA PRO A 12 46.82 -6.56 -19.95
C PRO A 12 46.55 -5.63 -21.15
N GLY A 13 45.77 -4.57 -20.91
CA GLY A 13 45.98 -3.31 -21.62
C GLY A 13 44.74 -2.46 -21.92
N LEU A 14 44.88 -1.17 -21.59
CA LEU A 14 44.21 0.04 -22.11
C LEU A 14 42.88 0.44 -21.49
N GLY A 15 42.90 1.67 -20.97
CA GLY A 15 41.85 2.24 -20.14
C GLY A 15 40.79 3.04 -20.87
N SER A 16 39.74 3.33 -20.13
CA SER A 16 38.79 4.40 -20.35
C SER A 16 38.08 4.69 -19.01
N GLY A 17 37.58 5.92 -18.88
CA GLY A 17 37.33 6.60 -17.62
C GLY A 17 36.39 5.92 -16.62
N ASP A 18 36.82 5.97 -15.35
CA ASP A 18 36.08 5.62 -14.15
C ASP A 18 34.83 6.50 -13.99
N PHE A 19 33.69 6.07 -14.53
CA PHE A 19 32.40 6.31 -13.89
C PHE A 19 32.15 5.13 -12.95
N LYS A 20 32.56 5.28 -11.69
CA LYS A 20 32.20 4.36 -10.62
C LYS A 20 30.69 4.43 -10.40
N HIS A 21 29.95 3.58 -11.11
CA HIS A 21 28.67 3.10 -10.59
C HIS A 21 28.98 2.33 -9.31
N THR A 22 28.83 2.99 -8.18
CA THR A 22 28.73 2.31 -6.89
C THR A 22 27.56 1.32 -7.02
N PRO A 23 27.79 0.00 -6.89
CA PRO A 23 26.68 -0.93 -6.79
C PRO A 23 25.87 -0.52 -5.57
N SER A 24 24.63 -0.08 -5.79
CA SER A 24 23.68 0.18 -4.72
C SER A 24 23.62 -1.09 -3.88
N LEU A 25 24.04 -0.99 -2.61
CA LEU A 25 23.90 -2.07 -1.66
C LEU A 25 22.43 -2.55 -1.69
N PRO A 26 22.19 -3.87 -1.81
CA PRO A 26 20.82 -4.38 -1.72
C PRO A 26 20.21 -3.94 -0.39
N SER A 27 18.92 -3.58 -0.41
CA SER A 27 18.13 -3.01 0.68
C SER A 27 18.13 -3.88 1.94
N THR A 28 19.22 -3.85 2.70
CA THR A 28 19.49 -4.71 3.87
C THR A 28 18.41 -4.57 4.93
N HIS A 29 17.89 -3.37 5.13
CA HIS A 29 16.89 -3.06 6.14
C HIS A 29 15.51 -3.68 5.85
N LEU A 30 15.12 -3.76 4.57
CA LEU A 30 13.84 -4.37 4.17
C LEU A 30 13.93 -5.89 4.06
N PHE A 31 15.09 -6.44 3.68
CA PHE A 31 15.35 -7.88 3.74
C PHE A 31 15.32 -8.38 5.19
N GLU A 32 15.87 -7.63 6.14
CA GLU A 32 15.71 -7.91 7.58
C GLU A 32 14.25 -7.80 8.03
N THR A 33 13.48 -6.87 7.46
CA THR A 33 12.05 -6.71 7.79
C THR A 33 11.21 -7.88 7.23
N LEU A 34 11.52 -8.38 6.03
CA LEU A 34 10.87 -9.56 5.43
C LEU A 34 11.29 -10.85 6.12
N LYS A 35 12.58 -10.98 6.46
CA LYS A 35 13.05 -12.07 7.31
C LYS A 35 12.37 -12.02 8.67
N SER A 36 12.18 -10.83 9.24
CA SER A 36 11.38 -10.63 10.44
C SER A 36 9.90 -10.98 10.22
N ILE A 37 9.28 -10.69 9.07
CA ILE A 37 7.88 -11.08 8.78
C ILE A 37 7.75 -12.60 8.61
N ASP A 38 8.67 -13.25 7.90
CA ASP A 38 8.70 -14.70 7.67
C ASP A 38 9.03 -15.41 8.99
N GLU A 39 10.02 -14.95 9.76
CA GLU A 39 10.36 -15.44 11.11
C GLU A 39 9.26 -15.15 12.13
N PHE A 40 8.54 -14.02 12.04
CA PHE A 40 7.43 -13.69 12.93
C PHE A 40 6.17 -14.48 12.59
N SER A 41 5.87 -14.68 11.30
CA SER A 41 4.78 -15.54 10.83
C SER A 41 5.04 -17.01 11.21
N ASN A 42 6.28 -17.46 11.11
CA ASN A 42 6.70 -18.81 11.52
C ASN A 42 6.81 -18.96 13.05
N SER A 43 7.25 -17.94 13.78
CA SER A 43 7.37 -17.97 15.25
C SER A 43 6.02 -17.93 15.97
N LEU A 44 4.97 -17.42 15.31
CA LEU A 44 3.64 -17.30 15.92
C LEU A 44 2.66 -18.41 15.61
N THR A 45 2.83 -19.08 14.49
CA THR A 45 2.02 -20.24 14.10
C THR A 45 2.28 -21.45 15.00
N LEU A 46 3.40 -21.49 15.72
CA LEU A 46 3.75 -22.56 16.65
C LEU A 46 3.31 -22.34 18.10
N ARG A 47 2.79 -21.16 18.51
CA ARG A 47 2.50 -20.91 19.94
C ARG A 47 1.15 -20.30 20.32
N ASP A 48 0.46 -19.49 19.50
CA ASP A 48 -0.66 -18.68 20.03
C ASP A 48 -1.93 -18.57 19.14
N VAL A 49 -2.27 -19.56 18.30
CA VAL A 49 -3.55 -19.57 17.56
C VAL A 49 -4.44 -20.80 17.88
N GLU A 50 -4.02 -21.70 18.77
CA GLU A 50 -4.85 -22.85 19.18
C GLU A 50 -5.88 -22.55 20.29
N MET A 51 -6.02 -21.28 20.73
CA MET A 51 -6.91 -20.91 21.85
C MET A 51 -7.95 -19.83 21.51
N GLN A 52 -8.44 -19.76 20.27
CA GLN A 52 -9.69 -19.07 19.99
C GLN A 52 -10.80 -20.08 19.70
N ALA A 53 -11.95 -19.85 20.37
CA ALA A 53 -13.19 -20.61 20.35
C ALA A 53 -13.58 -21.11 18.94
N PRO A 54 -14.37 -22.20 18.83
CA PRO A 54 -14.75 -22.81 17.55
C PRO A 54 -15.10 -21.73 16.54
N LEU A 55 -14.22 -21.65 15.56
CA LEU A 55 -14.21 -20.74 14.44
C LEU A 55 -15.61 -20.71 13.82
N SER A 56 -16.42 -19.68 14.16
CA SER A 56 -17.82 -19.55 13.71
C SER A 56 -17.89 -19.75 12.20
N GLU A 57 -18.82 -20.58 11.71
CA GLU A 57 -19.04 -20.89 10.28
C GLU A 57 -19.29 -19.63 9.44
N GLU A 58 -19.50 -18.48 10.09
CA GLU A 58 -19.80 -17.18 9.50
C GLU A 58 -18.57 -16.38 9.01
N LEU A 59 -17.34 -16.82 9.31
CA LEU A 59 -16.13 -16.10 8.87
C LEU A 59 -15.95 -16.20 7.35
N SER A 60 -16.05 -15.05 6.67
CA SER A 60 -15.76 -14.95 5.23
C SER A 60 -14.29 -14.61 4.99
N VAL A 61 -13.67 -15.29 4.04
CA VAL A 61 -12.26 -15.08 3.65
C VAL A 61 -12.19 -14.39 2.31
N VAL A 62 -11.37 -13.35 2.19
CA VAL A 62 -11.07 -12.67 0.92
C VAL A 62 -9.59 -12.79 0.64
N VAL A 63 -9.23 -13.49 -0.42
CA VAL A 63 -7.86 -13.62 -0.92
C VAL A 63 -7.61 -12.51 -1.94
N LEU A 64 -6.53 -11.76 -1.79
CA LEU A 64 -6.17 -10.66 -2.69
C LEU A 64 -5.06 -11.08 -3.67
N ASP A 65 -5.13 -10.61 -4.92
CA ASP A 65 -4.01 -10.67 -5.85
C ASP A 65 -3.07 -9.43 -5.72
N THR A 66 -2.01 -9.40 -6.52
CA THR A 66 -1.08 -8.26 -6.57
C THR A 66 -1.71 -7.02 -7.20
N ASN A 67 -2.53 -7.17 -8.24
CA ASN A 67 -3.09 -6.03 -8.99
C ASN A 67 -4.10 -5.24 -8.16
N ILE A 68 -4.93 -5.91 -7.36
CA ILE A 68 -5.84 -5.29 -6.39
C ILE A 68 -5.06 -4.46 -5.38
N LEU A 69 -3.94 -4.97 -4.88
CA LEU A 69 -3.10 -4.24 -3.93
C LEU A 69 -2.34 -3.06 -4.57
N LEU A 70 -2.08 -3.08 -5.87
CA LEU A 70 -1.43 -1.97 -6.57
C LEU A 70 -2.44 -0.88 -6.97
N ASP A 71 -3.61 -1.27 -7.47
CA ASP A 71 -4.58 -0.34 -8.07
C ASP A 71 -5.69 0.10 -7.10
N TYR A 72 -6.04 -0.73 -6.12
CA TYR A 72 -7.23 -0.56 -5.26
C TYR A 72 -6.91 -0.62 -3.76
N LEU A 73 -5.65 -0.37 -3.37
CA LEU A 73 -5.24 -0.39 -1.97
C LEU A 73 -6.10 0.49 -1.07
N ASP A 74 -6.47 1.69 -1.51
CA ASP A 74 -7.30 2.62 -0.73
C ASP A 74 -8.70 2.05 -0.47
N VAL A 75 -9.25 1.30 -1.44
CA VAL A 75 -10.54 0.60 -1.30
C VAL A 75 -10.43 -0.52 -0.28
N ILE A 76 -9.34 -1.31 -0.33
CA ILE A 76 -9.09 -2.38 0.64
C ILE A 76 -8.88 -1.80 2.05
N GLN A 77 -8.18 -0.68 2.17
CA GLN A 77 -7.97 0.03 3.43
C GLN A 77 -9.27 0.52 4.06
N ALA A 78 -10.13 1.14 3.26
CA ALA A 78 -11.46 1.57 3.69
C ALA A 78 -12.29 0.36 4.14
N PHE A 79 -12.35 -0.69 3.31
CA PHE A 79 -13.09 -1.91 3.62
C PHE A 79 -12.63 -2.57 4.92
N VAL A 80 -11.31 -2.72 5.11
CA VAL A 80 -10.74 -3.29 6.34
C VAL A 80 -11.10 -2.44 7.57
N THR A 81 -11.02 -1.12 7.45
CA THR A 81 -11.36 -0.21 8.55
C THR A 81 -12.83 -0.34 8.93
N GLU A 82 -13.71 -0.34 7.92
CA GLU A 82 -15.16 -0.44 8.12
C GLU A 82 -15.60 -1.81 8.67
N VAL A 83 -14.94 -2.89 8.25
CA VAL A 83 -15.12 -4.24 8.83
C VAL A 83 -14.72 -4.25 10.30
N GLU A 84 -13.57 -3.65 10.64
CA GLU A 84 -13.05 -3.62 12.01
C GLU A 84 -13.90 -2.75 12.94
N GLU A 85 -14.42 -1.62 12.45
CA GLU A 85 -15.28 -0.71 13.21
C GLU A 85 -16.65 -1.32 13.50
N GLN A 86 -17.19 -2.08 12.54
CA GLN A 86 -18.48 -2.75 12.66
C GLN A 86 -18.38 -4.13 13.31
N GLY A 87 -17.17 -4.62 13.61
CA GLY A 87 -16.95 -5.92 14.22
C GLY A 87 -17.34 -7.09 13.33
N LEU A 88 -17.25 -6.94 12.00
CA LEU A 88 -17.66 -7.98 11.06
C LEU A 88 -16.59 -9.08 10.98
N HIS A 89 -17.05 -10.33 10.83
CA HIS A 89 -16.18 -11.49 10.71
C HIS A 89 -15.71 -11.68 9.25
N VAL A 90 -14.76 -10.83 8.84
CA VAL A 90 -14.06 -10.95 7.54
C VAL A 90 -12.57 -11.04 7.76
N LEU A 91 -11.93 -11.97 7.06
CA LEU A 91 -10.48 -12.15 7.07
C LEU A 91 -9.92 -11.94 5.66
N ILE A 92 -9.07 -10.94 5.51
CA ILE A 92 -8.27 -10.70 4.31
C ILE A 92 -7.01 -11.56 4.37
N ILE A 93 -6.84 -12.44 3.39
CA ILE A 93 -5.66 -13.28 3.21
C ILE A 93 -4.83 -12.73 2.07
N ILE A 94 -3.53 -12.58 2.32
CA ILE A 94 -2.54 -12.22 1.31
C ILE A 94 -1.74 -13.48 0.96
N PRO A 95 -1.88 -14.01 -0.27
CA PRO A 95 -1.06 -15.13 -0.73
C PRO A 95 0.42 -14.82 -0.56
N GLY A 96 1.20 -15.83 -0.19
CA GLY A 96 2.62 -15.66 0.00
C GLY A 96 3.31 -15.19 -1.30
N VAL A 97 2.91 -15.73 -2.44
CA VAL A 97 3.42 -15.33 -3.77
C VAL A 97 3.21 -13.84 -4.07
N VAL A 98 2.07 -13.28 -3.66
CA VAL A 98 1.74 -11.85 -3.85
C VAL A 98 2.70 -10.97 -3.06
N ILE A 99 3.12 -11.39 -1.85
CA ILE A 99 4.13 -10.67 -1.05
C ILE A 99 5.49 -10.65 -1.80
N TYR A 100 5.89 -11.76 -2.40
CA TYR A 100 7.12 -11.83 -3.20
C TYR A 100 7.05 -10.96 -4.45
N GLU A 101 5.91 -10.97 -5.15
CA GLU A 101 5.70 -10.12 -6.32
C GLU A 101 5.79 -8.64 -5.96
N LEU A 102 5.09 -8.20 -4.90
CA LEU A 102 5.14 -6.82 -4.42
C LEU A 102 6.57 -6.38 -4.10
N ASP A 103 7.37 -7.23 -3.47
CA ASP A 103 8.77 -6.92 -3.19
C ASP A 103 9.59 -6.75 -4.49
N GLY A 104 9.39 -7.64 -5.46
CA GLY A 104 9.99 -7.50 -6.80
C GLY A 104 9.56 -6.22 -7.53
N GLN A 105 8.32 -5.75 -7.34
CA GLN A 105 7.82 -4.52 -7.96
C GLN A 105 8.42 -3.23 -7.37
N LYS A 106 9.04 -3.27 -6.18
CA LYS A 106 9.63 -2.07 -5.53
C LYS A 106 10.76 -1.43 -6.33
N ASN A 107 11.46 -2.22 -7.13
CA ASN A 107 12.55 -1.76 -7.99
C ASN A 107 12.08 -1.39 -9.40
N ARG A 108 10.81 -1.62 -9.74
CA ARG A 108 10.25 -1.24 -11.03
C ARG A 108 9.77 0.20 -10.99
N GLU A 109 10.38 1.06 -11.80
CA GLU A 109 10.07 2.49 -11.88
C GLU A 109 8.58 2.84 -11.98
N ARG A 110 7.75 2.01 -12.63
CA ARG A 110 6.32 2.30 -12.80
C ARG A 110 5.45 1.94 -11.60
N LEU A 111 5.87 0.94 -10.82
CA LEU A 111 5.07 0.33 -9.77
C LEU A 111 5.68 0.53 -8.38
N SER A 112 6.92 1.01 -8.30
CA SER A 112 7.69 1.15 -7.06
C SER A 112 6.92 1.88 -5.96
N TRP A 113 6.26 3.00 -6.28
CA TRP A 113 5.47 3.77 -5.32
C TRP A 113 4.30 2.97 -4.74
N PHE A 114 3.49 2.37 -5.61
CA PHE A 114 2.31 1.59 -5.20
C PHE A 114 2.72 0.32 -4.46
N ALA A 115 3.74 -0.39 -4.94
CA ALA A 115 4.28 -1.59 -4.30
C ALA A 115 4.84 -1.30 -2.90
N ARG A 116 5.54 -0.17 -2.72
CA ARG A 116 6.03 0.29 -1.41
C ARG A 116 4.86 0.62 -0.48
N ARG A 117 3.85 1.36 -0.96
CA ARG A 117 2.66 1.71 -0.17
C ARG A 117 1.90 0.47 0.29
N ALA A 118 1.65 -0.48 -0.63
CA ALA A 118 1.00 -1.74 -0.33
C ALA A 118 1.80 -2.56 0.70
N SER A 119 3.12 -2.71 0.50
CA SER A 119 3.99 -3.46 1.41
C SER A 119 3.99 -2.87 2.83
N SER A 120 4.11 -1.55 2.95
CA SER A 120 4.09 -0.86 4.25
C SER A 120 2.74 -1.03 4.96
N TRP A 121 1.63 -0.90 4.22
CA TRP A 121 0.30 -1.12 4.79
C TRP A 121 0.09 -2.58 5.24
N LEU A 122 0.47 -3.54 4.40
CA LEU A 122 0.38 -4.96 4.71
C LEU A 122 1.16 -5.32 5.97
N LEU A 123 2.39 -4.84 6.08
CA LEU A 123 3.21 -5.08 7.27
C LEU A 123 2.54 -4.55 8.54
N LYS A 124 2.01 -3.32 8.48
CA LYS A 124 1.28 -2.73 9.59
C LYS A 124 0.08 -3.59 9.98
N LYS A 125 -0.78 -3.94 9.02
CA LYS A 125 -2.02 -4.69 9.29
C LYS A 125 -1.78 -6.14 9.73
N VAL A 126 -0.79 -6.83 9.17
CA VAL A 126 -0.42 -8.19 9.61
C VAL A 126 0.12 -8.19 11.04
N LYS A 127 0.82 -7.14 11.48
CA LYS A 127 1.25 -6.99 12.89
C LYS A 127 0.07 -6.81 13.85
N GLU A 128 -1.00 -6.13 13.41
CA GLU A 128 -2.22 -5.92 14.21
C GLU A 128 -3.01 -7.23 14.42
N ARG A 129 -2.94 -8.18 13.47
CA ARG A 129 -3.60 -9.51 13.52
C ARG A 129 -5.10 -9.48 13.79
N ARG A 130 -5.80 -8.48 13.25
CA ARG A 130 -7.25 -8.34 13.41
C ARG A 130 -8.01 -8.93 12.23
N SER A 131 -7.84 -8.29 11.07
CA SER A 131 -8.64 -8.54 9.86
C SER A 131 -7.78 -8.93 8.66
N VAL A 132 -6.45 -8.78 8.73
CA VAL A 132 -5.52 -9.06 7.63
C VAL A 132 -4.45 -10.04 8.11
N LYS A 133 -4.19 -11.06 7.30
CA LYS A 133 -3.21 -12.11 7.56
C LYS A 133 -2.46 -12.50 6.28
N GLY A 134 -1.17 -12.75 6.40
CA GLY A 134 -0.38 -13.39 5.34
C GLY A 134 -0.53 -14.91 5.38
N GLN A 135 -0.52 -15.56 4.21
CA GLN A 135 -0.54 -17.02 4.08
C GLN A 135 0.70 -17.64 4.74
N ALA A 136 0.51 -18.55 5.70
CA ALA A 136 1.59 -19.31 6.31
C ALA A 136 2.11 -20.39 5.34
N LEU A 137 3.34 -20.88 5.56
CA LEU A 137 3.99 -21.84 4.65
C LEU A 137 3.18 -23.11 4.42
N ASN A 138 2.55 -23.61 5.48
CA ASN A 138 1.75 -24.85 5.50
C ASN A 138 0.29 -24.65 5.07
N GLU A 139 -0.13 -23.43 4.76
CA GLU A 139 -1.50 -23.14 4.31
C GLU A 139 -1.62 -23.33 2.80
N THR A 140 -1.46 -24.57 2.36
CA THR A 140 -1.39 -24.96 0.95
C THR A 140 -2.07 -26.29 0.70
N CYS A 141 -2.55 -26.53 -0.53
CA CYS A 141 -3.05 -27.85 -0.93
C CYS A 141 -1.96 -28.75 -1.53
N LYS A 142 -0.73 -28.24 -1.67
CA LYS A 142 0.40 -28.98 -2.23
C LYS A 142 0.84 -30.13 -1.33
N ALA A 143 1.21 -31.25 -1.94
CA ALA A 143 1.61 -32.46 -1.22
C ALA A 143 2.86 -32.24 -0.34
N SER A 144 3.73 -31.31 -0.73
CA SER A 144 4.92 -30.92 0.03
C SER A 144 4.60 -30.20 1.35
N GLY A 145 3.35 -29.75 1.56
CA GLY A 145 2.94 -29.00 2.75
C GLY A 145 3.64 -27.65 2.88
N ASN A 146 4.23 -27.14 1.79
CA ASN A 146 4.92 -25.86 1.76
C ASN A 146 4.72 -25.19 0.40
N TRP A 147 3.97 -24.08 0.38
CA TRP A 147 3.65 -23.42 -0.89
C TRP A 147 4.89 -22.95 -1.66
N LYS A 148 5.99 -22.59 -0.96
CA LYS A 148 7.27 -22.15 -1.58
C LYS A 148 8.01 -23.29 -2.28
N LYS A 149 7.82 -24.55 -1.87
CA LYS A 149 8.52 -25.69 -2.50
C LYS A 149 7.88 -25.98 -3.85
N ARG A 150 8.65 -25.97 -4.93
CA ARG A 150 8.17 -26.44 -6.23
C ARG A 150 8.08 -27.96 -6.19
N ASP A 151 6.92 -28.51 -6.49
CA ASP A 151 6.77 -29.95 -6.66
C ASP A 151 7.42 -30.33 -7.99
N LEU A 152 8.28 -31.35 -7.98
CA LEU A 152 9.08 -31.76 -9.14
C LEU A 152 8.21 -32.12 -10.34
N ASP A 153 7.01 -32.66 -10.09
CA ASP A 153 6.05 -33.06 -11.13
C ASP A 153 5.45 -31.84 -11.85
N ALA A 154 5.29 -30.71 -11.17
CA ALA A 154 4.74 -29.46 -11.76
C ALA A 154 5.72 -28.77 -12.71
N VAL A 155 7.03 -29.06 -12.63
CA VAL A 155 8.06 -28.44 -13.48
C VAL A 155 8.01 -28.95 -14.91
N LEU A 156 7.43 -30.14 -15.13
CA LEU A 156 7.41 -30.76 -16.46
C LEU A 156 6.24 -30.29 -17.34
N GLU A 157 5.16 -29.75 -16.76
CA GLU A 157 3.91 -29.57 -17.51
C GLU A 157 3.58 -28.12 -17.91
N PHE A 158 3.99 -27.07 -17.16
CA PHE A 158 3.59 -25.70 -17.50
C PHE A 158 4.65 -24.64 -17.21
N GLY A 159 4.87 -23.74 -18.17
CA GLY A 159 5.83 -22.63 -18.11
C GLY A 159 5.61 -21.69 -16.92
N SER A 160 6.67 -20.96 -16.58
CA SER A 160 6.86 -20.28 -15.29
C SER A 160 5.85 -19.18 -14.92
N GLU A 161 5.15 -18.57 -15.88
CA GLU A 161 4.25 -17.44 -15.57
C GLU A 161 2.90 -17.88 -14.98
N ARG A 162 2.34 -19.00 -15.44
CA ARG A 162 1.13 -19.61 -14.82
C ARG A 162 1.38 -20.13 -13.40
N SER A 163 2.63 -20.17 -12.96
CA SER A 163 2.96 -20.70 -11.64
C SER A 163 2.49 -19.80 -10.51
N ASN A 164 2.48 -18.47 -10.69
CA ASN A 164 2.08 -17.58 -9.61
C ASN A 164 0.56 -17.57 -9.42
N ASP A 165 -0.20 -17.50 -10.51
CA ASP A 165 -1.66 -17.64 -10.51
C ASP A 165 -2.09 -18.96 -9.87
N SER A 166 -1.43 -20.06 -10.22
CA SER A 166 -1.69 -21.37 -9.61
C SER A 166 -1.45 -21.39 -8.09
N LEU A 167 -0.48 -20.61 -7.58
CA LEU A 167 -0.23 -20.48 -6.14
C LEU A 167 -1.29 -19.62 -5.44
N ILE A 168 -1.84 -18.61 -6.12
CA ILE A 168 -2.97 -17.83 -5.61
C ILE A 168 -4.21 -18.72 -5.52
N ILE A 169 -4.49 -19.51 -6.56
CA ILE A 169 -5.61 -20.46 -6.57
C ILE A 169 -5.41 -21.55 -5.51
N ASP A 170 -4.20 -22.09 -5.34
CA ASP A 170 -3.88 -23.04 -4.26
C ASP A 170 -4.19 -22.46 -2.87
N CYS A 171 -3.83 -21.19 -2.64
CA CYS A 171 -4.18 -20.47 -1.43
C CYS A 171 -5.70 -20.39 -1.25
N CYS A 172 -6.45 -20.00 -2.30
CA CYS A 172 -7.92 -19.98 -2.26
C CYS A 172 -8.51 -21.35 -1.92
N LYS A 173 -8.04 -22.41 -2.59
CA LYS A 173 -8.52 -23.80 -2.37
C LYS A 173 -8.25 -24.28 -0.95
N TYR A 174 -7.12 -23.88 -0.35
CA TYR A 174 -6.81 -24.24 1.03
C TYR A 174 -7.85 -23.67 2.00
N PHE A 175 -8.16 -22.37 1.89
CA PHE A 175 -9.15 -21.73 2.76
C PHE A 175 -10.59 -22.11 2.43
N LEU A 176 -10.89 -22.40 1.15
CA LEU A 176 -12.22 -22.83 0.70
C LEU A 176 -12.70 -24.11 1.40
N ARG A 177 -11.78 -25.02 1.74
CA ARG A 177 -12.09 -26.25 2.49
C ARG A 177 -12.62 -26.00 3.90
N GLN A 178 -12.35 -24.83 4.46
CA GLN A 178 -12.65 -24.49 5.85
C GLN A 178 -13.71 -23.40 5.96
N ARG A 179 -13.71 -22.45 5.00
CA ARG A 179 -14.42 -21.18 5.07
C ARG A 179 -14.94 -20.77 3.71
N ARG A 180 -16.01 -19.97 3.69
CA ARG A 180 -16.47 -19.29 2.48
C ARG A 180 -15.37 -18.34 2.01
N THR A 181 -14.81 -18.62 0.85
CA THR A 181 -13.61 -17.94 0.35
C THR A 181 -13.90 -17.27 -0.98
N PHE A 182 -13.44 -16.04 -1.12
CA PHE A 182 -13.54 -15.22 -2.32
C PHE A 182 -12.16 -14.82 -2.80
N LEU A 183 -11.94 -14.84 -4.10
CA LEU A 183 -10.78 -14.24 -4.74
C LEU A 183 -11.14 -12.83 -5.22
N CYS A 184 -10.45 -11.81 -4.73
CA CYS A 184 -10.53 -10.46 -5.27
C CYS A 184 -9.41 -10.27 -6.30
N SER A 185 -9.77 -10.14 -7.57
CA SER A 185 -8.83 -10.05 -8.69
C SER A 185 -9.38 -9.17 -9.80
N LYS A 186 -8.50 -8.42 -10.46
CA LYS A 186 -8.82 -7.69 -11.71
C LYS A 186 -8.52 -8.52 -12.96
N ASP A 187 -7.68 -9.56 -12.83
CA ASP A 187 -7.30 -10.41 -13.94
C ASP A 187 -8.42 -11.39 -14.28
N LYS A 188 -8.99 -11.24 -15.48
CA LYS A 188 -10.09 -12.08 -15.97
C LYS A 188 -9.70 -13.54 -16.14
N LEU A 189 -8.46 -13.83 -16.54
CA LEU A 189 -8.02 -15.21 -16.74
C LEU A 189 -7.92 -15.91 -15.38
N LEU A 190 -7.30 -15.26 -14.40
CA LEU A 190 -7.21 -15.75 -13.03
C LEU A 190 -8.61 -15.94 -12.41
N THR A 191 -9.53 -15.00 -12.63
CA THR A 191 -10.93 -15.09 -12.18
C THR A 191 -11.64 -16.29 -12.79
N VAL A 192 -11.53 -16.51 -14.11
CA VAL A 192 -12.14 -17.67 -14.80
C VAL A 192 -11.55 -18.99 -14.31
N GLU A 193 -10.24 -19.05 -14.09
CA GLU A 193 -9.57 -20.24 -13.58
C GLU A 193 -10.02 -20.54 -12.14
N ALA A 194 -10.11 -19.52 -11.28
CA ALA A 194 -10.62 -19.65 -9.92
C ALA A 194 -12.07 -20.14 -9.86
N GLU A 195 -12.95 -19.60 -10.73
CA GLU A 195 -14.35 -20.05 -10.84
C GLU A 195 -14.46 -21.50 -11.29
N SER A 196 -13.57 -21.94 -12.19
CA SER A 196 -13.50 -23.35 -12.62
C SER A 196 -13.17 -24.31 -11.46
N GLU A 197 -12.48 -23.79 -10.44
CA GLU A 197 -12.12 -24.47 -9.19
C GLU A 197 -13.13 -24.20 -8.05
N SER A 198 -14.32 -23.68 -8.39
CA SER A 198 -15.41 -23.35 -7.45
C SER A 198 -15.08 -22.27 -6.41
N VAL A 199 -14.08 -21.44 -6.68
CA VAL A 199 -13.76 -20.26 -5.85
C VAL A 199 -14.62 -19.09 -6.31
N LEU A 200 -15.34 -18.44 -5.38
CA LEU A 200 -16.12 -17.24 -5.68
C LEU A 200 -15.18 -16.07 -5.99
N THR A 201 -15.59 -15.14 -6.85
CA THR A 201 -14.73 -14.04 -7.29
C THR A 201 -15.36 -12.67 -7.03
N ILE A 202 -14.50 -11.68 -6.79
CA ILE A 202 -14.84 -10.25 -6.67
C ILE A 202 -13.95 -9.53 -7.67
N SER A 203 -14.55 -9.04 -8.74
CA SER A 203 -13.83 -8.32 -9.80
C SER A 203 -14.16 -6.83 -9.77
N PRO A 204 -13.16 -5.94 -9.69
CA PRO A 204 -13.40 -4.51 -9.81
C PRO A 204 -14.08 -4.15 -11.13
N GLY A 205 -15.17 -3.37 -11.03
CA GLY A 205 -15.73 -2.67 -12.18
C GLY A 205 -14.76 -1.61 -12.71
N ARG A 206 -14.97 -1.15 -13.96
CA ARG A 206 -14.01 -0.30 -14.67
C ARG A 206 -13.58 0.93 -13.87
N ASP A 207 -14.52 1.63 -13.23
CA ASP A 207 -14.18 2.87 -12.53
C ASP A 207 -14.72 3.02 -11.11
N THR A 208 -15.85 2.40 -10.75
CA THR A 208 -16.56 2.70 -9.50
C THR A 208 -16.28 1.75 -8.34
N PHE A 209 -15.24 0.89 -8.44
CA PHE A 209 -14.99 -0.12 -7.42
C PHE A 209 -14.70 0.51 -6.05
N SER A 210 -15.41 0.02 -5.04
CA SER A 210 -15.52 0.59 -3.70
C SER A 210 -15.63 -0.49 -2.63
N SER A 211 -15.51 -0.06 -1.36
CA SER A 211 -15.69 -0.93 -0.20
C SER A 211 -17.08 -1.60 -0.21
N ARG A 212 -18.10 -0.84 -0.63
CA ARG A 212 -19.47 -1.33 -0.78
C ARG A 212 -19.60 -2.48 -1.78
N ASP A 213 -18.84 -2.47 -2.86
CA ASP A 213 -18.90 -3.55 -3.87
C ASP A 213 -18.35 -4.86 -3.31
N ILE A 214 -17.25 -4.79 -2.54
CA ILE A 214 -16.69 -5.94 -1.82
C ILE A 214 -17.73 -6.46 -0.82
N ALA A 215 -18.31 -5.57 -0.01
CA ALA A 215 -19.33 -5.94 0.96
C ALA A 215 -20.56 -6.58 0.31
N GLN A 216 -21.02 -6.06 -0.82
CA GLN A 216 -22.14 -6.61 -1.58
C GLN A 216 -21.85 -8.02 -2.09
N ALA A 217 -20.61 -8.30 -2.53
CA ALA A 217 -20.22 -9.64 -2.93
C ALA A 217 -20.18 -10.63 -1.74
N LEU A 218 -19.72 -10.17 -0.57
CA LEU A 218 -19.63 -11.01 0.63
C LEU A 218 -20.99 -11.28 1.27
N PHE A 219 -21.77 -10.23 1.50
CA PHE A 219 -23.00 -10.27 2.30
C PHE A 219 -24.28 -10.26 1.46
N GLY A 220 -24.20 -10.05 0.14
CA GLY A 220 -25.38 -9.96 -0.71
C GLY A 220 -26.28 -8.79 -0.31
N PHE A 221 -27.58 -9.05 -0.17
CA PHE A 221 -28.57 -8.05 0.23
C PHE A 221 -28.35 -7.50 1.65
N GLU A 222 -27.70 -8.27 2.51
CA GLU A 222 -27.37 -7.88 3.89
C GLU A 222 -26.32 -6.77 3.95
N ALA A 223 -25.57 -6.53 2.87
CA ALA A 223 -24.61 -5.43 2.78
C ALA A 223 -25.23 -4.06 3.08
N SER A 224 -26.52 -3.89 2.76
CA SER A 224 -27.28 -2.66 3.01
C SER A 224 -27.50 -2.34 4.50
N ARG A 225 -27.34 -3.34 5.39
CA ARG A 225 -27.43 -3.14 6.84
C ARG A 225 -26.15 -2.53 7.43
N PHE A 226 -25.06 -2.58 6.69
CA PHE A 226 -23.75 -2.13 7.12
C PHE A 226 -23.38 -0.79 6.47
N ARG A 227 -22.51 -0.04 7.14
CA ARG A 227 -22.00 1.25 6.68
C ARG A 227 -20.70 1.04 5.92
N PHE A 228 -20.82 0.84 4.62
CA PHE A 228 -19.68 0.81 3.71
C PHE A 228 -19.66 2.04 2.81
N SER A 229 -18.49 2.66 2.71
CA SER A 229 -18.24 3.83 1.89
C SER A 229 -18.52 3.53 0.43
N GLY A 230 -19.09 4.51 -0.27
CA GLY A 230 -19.26 4.44 -1.71
C GLY A 230 -17.95 4.60 -2.46
N TYR A 231 -18.05 4.77 -3.77
CA TYR A 231 -16.90 5.07 -4.60
C TYR A 231 -16.22 6.38 -4.18
N HIS A 232 -14.91 6.32 -3.99
CA HIS A 232 -14.06 7.48 -3.79
C HIS A 232 -13.00 7.53 -4.90
N PRO A 233 -12.84 8.67 -5.59
CA PRO A 233 -11.75 8.86 -6.55
C PRO A 233 -10.42 8.53 -5.89
N THR A 234 -9.74 7.53 -6.42
CA THR A 234 -8.44 7.08 -5.94
C THR A 234 -7.40 7.47 -6.96
N TYR A 235 -6.25 7.99 -6.53
CA TYR A 235 -5.14 8.16 -7.47
C TYR A 235 -4.65 6.79 -7.92
N ARG A 236 -4.93 6.47 -9.18
CA ARG A 236 -4.48 5.26 -9.87
C ARG A 236 -3.34 5.60 -10.81
N ASN A 237 -2.56 4.58 -11.18
CA ASN A 237 -1.57 4.69 -12.25
C ASN A 237 -2.30 4.74 -13.61
N SER A 238 -3.07 5.80 -13.87
CA SER A 238 -3.97 5.91 -15.03
C SER A 238 -3.25 6.01 -16.38
N LEU A 239 -1.95 5.75 -16.46
CA LEU A 239 -1.18 5.81 -17.70
C LEU A 239 -1.68 4.77 -18.73
N GLU A 240 -2.14 3.59 -18.29
CA GLU A 240 -2.71 2.58 -19.20
C GLU A 240 -4.03 3.05 -19.81
N ASN A 241 -4.88 3.76 -19.05
CA ASN A 241 -6.14 4.29 -19.55
C ASN A 241 -5.94 5.53 -20.43
N LEU A 242 -4.91 6.36 -20.17
CA LEU A 242 -4.66 7.58 -20.93
C LEU A 242 -4.17 7.29 -22.37
N ILE A 243 -3.45 6.18 -22.58
CA ILE A 243 -3.02 5.73 -23.92
C ILE A 243 -4.21 5.18 -24.73
N GLN A 244 -5.24 4.64 -24.07
CA GLN A 244 -6.46 4.18 -24.75
C GLN A 244 -7.47 5.31 -25.00
N ALA A 245 -7.52 6.33 -24.16
CA ALA A 245 -8.47 7.45 -24.27
C ALA A 245 -8.13 8.47 -25.38
N THR A 246 -6.97 8.35 -26.04
CA THR A 246 -6.65 9.13 -27.26
C THR A 246 -7.35 8.61 -28.52
N ALA A 247 -8.12 7.51 -28.44
CA ALA A 247 -9.10 7.17 -29.46
C ALA A 247 -10.30 8.12 -29.30
N THR A 248 -10.37 9.13 -30.16
CA THR A 248 -11.44 10.12 -30.26
C THR A 248 -12.82 9.47 -30.15
N PRO A 249 -13.62 9.79 -29.12
CA PRO A 249 -15.05 9.54 -29.15
C PRO A 249 -15.64 10.42 -30.25
N GLU A 250 -16.30 9.82 -31.23
CA GLU A 250 -17.17 10.54 -32.16
C GLU A 250 -18.22 11.31 -31.34
N PRO A 251 -18.49 12.59 -31.63
CA PRO A 251 -19.51 13.34 -30.93
C PRO A 251 -20.90 12.81 -31.31
N ASP A 252 -21.54 12.04 -30.42
CA ASP A 252 -22.98 11.81 -30.49
C ASP A 252 -23.70 13.10 -30.04
N ASP A 253 -24.40 13.73 -30.98
CA ASP A 253 -24.98 15.08 -30.94
C ASP A 253 -26.38 15.14 -30.31
N ASP A 254 -26.85 14.12 -29.58
CA ASP A 254 -28.27 14.03 -29.15
C ASP A 254 -28.44 13.61 -27.67
N GLY A 255 -27.88 14.38 -26.73
CA GLY A 255 -28.09 14.19 -25.29
C GLY A 255 -28.89 15.33 -24.65
N MET A 256 -30.20 15.13 -24.44
CA MET A 256 -31.06 16.05 -23.69
C MET A 256 -30.65 16.10 -22.19
N ASP A 257 -30.40 17.31 -21.66
CA ASP A 257 -30.10 17.55 -20.25
C ASP A 257 -31.29 17.16 -19.35
N ILE A 258 -31.06 16.30 -18.36
CA ILE A 258 -32.01 15.98 -17.30
C ILE A 258 -31.55 16.71 -16.02
N ASP A 259 -32.36 17.65 -15.56
CA ASP A 259 -32.20 18.36 -14.28
C ASP A 259 -32.52 17.42 -13.11
N ASP A 260 -31.55 16.60 -12.68
CA ASP A 260 -31.68 15.77 -11.46
C ASP A 260 -31.32 16.58 -10.21
N ASP A 261 -32.32 17.28 -9.70
CA ASP A 261 -32.30 18.09 -8.49
C ASP A 261 -32.63 17.21 -7.26
N ALA A 262 -31.66 16.40 -6.79
CA ALA A 262 -31.85 15.61 -5.58
C ALA A 262 -30.57 15.36 -4.76
N SER A 263 -30.61 15.80 -3.50
CA SER A 263 -29.77 15.46 -2.34
C SER A 263 -28.49 16.28 -2.10
N SER A 264 -28.68 17.35 -1.30
CA SER A 264 -27.66 18.14 -0.62
C SER A 264 -27.01 17.36 0.55
N VAL A 265 -26.26 16.31 0.24
CA VAL A 265 -25.20 15.87 1.14
C VAL A 265 -24.11 16.95 1.09
N PRO A 266 -23.53 17.42 2.21
CA PRO A 266 -22.39 18.33 2.15
C PRO A 266 -21.29 17.59 1.40
N GLN A 267 -21.12 17.97 0.13
CA GLN A 267 -20.03 17.54 -0.73
C GLN A 267 -18.77 18.12 -0.09
N LEU A 268 -18.23 17.40 0.90
CA LEU A 268 -16.80 17.43 1.21
C LEU A 268 -16.11 17.49 -0.14
N LEU A 269 -15.38 18.58 -0.39
CA LEU A 269 -14.80 18.92 -1.69
C LEU A 269 -13.91 17.76 -2.14
N HIS A 270 -14.49 16.83 -2.89
CA HIS A 270 -13.79 15.63 -3.27
C HIS A 270 -12.68 16.07 -4.23
N PRO A 271 -11.44 15.62 -4.01
CA PRO A 271 -10.34 16.05 -4.85
C PRO A 271 -10.54 15.50 -6.27
N SER A 272 -10.98 16.37 -7.17
CA SER A 272 -11.17 16.04 -8.59
C SER A 272 -9.85 16.04 -9.36
N HIS A 273 -8.78 16.61 -8.78
CA HIS A 273 -7.49 16.77 -9.42
C HIS A 273 -6.50 15.67 -9.03
N SER A 274 -5.75 15.13 -10.00
CA SER A 274 -4.76 14.07 -9.81
C SER A 274 -3.66 14.46 -8.81
N LEU A 275 -3.21 15.71 -8.84
CA LEU A 275 -2.25 16.25 -7.87
C LEU A 275 -2.79 16.25 -6.44
N ASP A 276 -4.08 16.52 -6.23
CA ASP A 276 -4.65 16.52 -4.89
C ASP A 276 -4.68 15.11 -4.30
N LEU A 277 -5.11 14.14 -5.12
CA LEU A 277 -5.13 12.73 -4.71
C LEU A 277 -3.71 12.22 -4.45
N LEU A 278 -2.73 12.57 -5.30
CA LEU A 278 -1.33 12.25 -5.07
C LEU A 278 -0.79 12.91 -3.79
N HIS A 279 -1.18 14.15 -3.50
CA HIS A 279 -0.74 14.89 -2.32
C HIS A 279 -1.23 14.24 -1.04
N LEU A 280 -2.51 13.85 -0.99
CA LEU A 280 -3.07 13.10 0.12
C LEU A 280 -2.35 11.76 0.33
N GLN A 281 -2.07 11.02 -0.75
CA GLN A 281 -1.30 9.77 -0.66
C GLN A 281 0.13 9.99 -0.14
N VAL A 282 0.81 11.06 -0.57
CA VAL A 282 2.14 11.42 -0.06
C VAL A 282 2.07 11.78 1.42
N ILE A 283 1.08 12.57 1.83
CA ILE A 283 0.87 12.92 3.25
C ILE A 283 0.70 11.65 4.08
N GLU A 284 -0.24 10.78 3.69
CA GLU A 284 -0.55 9.58 4.45
C GLU A 284 0.63 8.61 4.55
N TYR A 285 1.26 8.34 3.40
CA TYR A 285 2.38 7.41 3.34
C TYR A 285 3.57 7.89 4.19
N PHE A 286 4.01 9.14 4.00
CA PHE A 286 5.13 9.66 4.78
C PHE A 286 4.76 9.93 6.25
N THR A 287 3.49 10.19 6.59
CA THR A 287 3.05 10.21 7.99
C THR A 287 3.33 8.86 8.67
N GLY A 288 3.04 7.75 7.99
CA GLY A 288 3.34 6.41 8.51
C GLY A 288 4.84 6.21 8.77
N LEU A 289 5.69 6.58 7.81
CA LEU A 289 7.15 6.48 7.97
C LEU A 289 7.68 7.38 9.09
N LEU A 290 7.14 8.59 9.22
CA LEU A 290 7.51 9.52 10.29
C LEU A 290 7.08 9.00 11.66
N LEU A 291 5.90 8.38 11.79
CA LEU A 291 5.46 7.74 13.02
C LEU A 291 6.40 6.59 13.42
N GLU A 292 6.81 5.75 12.48
CA GLU A 292 7.79 4.67 12.74
C GLU A 292 9.14 5.22 13.21
N LEU A 293 9.63 6.27 12.54
CA LEU A 293 10.84 6.98 12.95
C LEU A 293 10.70 7.53 14.38
N VAL A 294 9.58 8.18 14.70
CA VAL A 294 9.29 8.69 16.05
C VAL A 294 9.30 7.57 17.08
N VAL A 295 8.67 6.42 16.82
CA VAL A 295 8.69 5.27 17.74
C VAL A 295 10.13 4.83 18.04
N ARG A 296 10.98 4.78 17.01
CA ARG A 296 12.39 4.39 17.17
C ARG A 296 13.18 5.41 17.99
N VAL A 297 12.97 6.71 17.74
CA VAL A 297 13.68 7.81 18.40
C VAL A 297 13.21 8.01 19.85
N ALA A 298 11.89 7.95 20.09
CA ALA A 298 11.30 8.15 21.40
C ALA A 298 11.43 6.92 22.32
N GLY A 299 11.54 5.74 21.72
CA GLY A 299 11.57 4.46 22.43
C GLY A 299 10.26 4.21 23.21
N PRO A 300 10.32 3.53 24.38
CA PRO A 300 9.12 3.18 25.15
C PRO A 300 8.35 4.40 25.67
N ASN A 301 9.01 5.56 25.76
CA ASN A 301 8.41 6.79 26.28
C ASN A 301 7.29 7.32 25.38
N VAL A 302 7.22 6.91 24.11
CA VAL A 302 6.18 7.38 23.18
C VAL A 302 4.77 7.06 23.70
N ARG A 303 4.62 5.99 24.46
CA ARG A 303 3.32 5.57 25.03
C ARG A 303 2.83 6.45 26.17
N SER A 304 3.70 7.27 26.77
CA SER A 304 3.33 8.19 27.84
C SER A 304 2.76 9.52 27.34
N PHE A 305 2.83 9.80 26.04
CA PHE A 305 2.27 11.03 25.47
C PHE A 305 0.74 11.04 25.58
N GLY A 306 0.19 12.15 26.07
CA GLY A 306 -1.25 12.34 26.23
C GLY A 306 -1.88 11.60 27.42
N SER A 307 -1.13 10.84 28.22
CA SER A 307 -1.70 10.11 29.37
C SER A 307 -1.95 11.00 30.60
N SER A 308 -1.28 12.15 30.71
CA SER A 308 -1.45 13.06 31.84
C SER A 308 -2.42 14.19 31.50
N ASN A 309 -3.58 14.23 32.16
CA ASN A 309 -4.55 15.35 32.10
C ASN A 309 -3.98 16.71 32.55
N SER A 310 -2.71 16.78 32.95
CA SER A 310 -2.04 17.96 33.50
C SER A 310 -1.03 18.60 32.55
N ALA A 311 -1.00 18.23 31.26
CA ALA A 311 -0.11 18.87 30.30
C ALA A 311 -0.45 20.37 30.20
N SER A 312 0.56 21.23 30.40
CA SER A 312 0.41 22.68 30.29
C SER A 312 -0.20 23.07 28.93
N LYS A 313 -1.07 24.09 28.92
CA LYS A 313 -1.59 24.68 27.67
C LYS A 313 -0.49 25.19 26.73
N HIS A 314 0.69 25.46 27.29
CA HIS A 314 1.89 25.91 26.56
C HIS A 314 2.82 24.78 26.13
N ALA A 315 2.52 23.54 26.50
CA ALA A 315 3.31 22.40 26.06
C ALA A 315 3.12 22.19 24.53
N PRO A 316 4.14 21.68 23.83
CA PRO A 316 4.05 21.39 22.40
C PRO A 316 2.81 20.55 22.04
N SER A 317 2.24 20.76 20.86
CA SER A 317 1.10 20.02 20.28
C SER A 317 1.20 18.51 20.51
N TYR A 318 2.33 17.91 20.10
CA TYR A 318 2.58 16.48 20.19
C TYR A 318 2.53 15.94 21.63
N SER A 319 2.95 16.73 22.62
CA SER A 319 2.99 16.29 24.03
C SER A 319 1.61 16.23 24.68
N ARG A 320 0.64 16.97 24.12
CA ARG A 320 -0.74 17.07 24.61
C ARG A 320 -1.67 16.02 23.99
N LYS A 321 -1.27 15.38 22.91
CA LYS A 321 -2.07 14.40 22.17
C LYS A 321 -1.58 12.98 22.44
N SER A 322 -2.52 12.03 22.41
CA SER A 322 -2.16 10.60 22.38
C SER A 322 -1.38 10.29 21.11
N PHE A 323 -0.34 9.47 21.23
CA PHE A 323 0.47 9.06 20.07
C PHE A 323 -0.36 8.42 18.94
N ALA A 324 -1.46 7.74 19.29
CA ALA A 324 -2.35 7.12 18.31
C ALA A 324 -3.07 8.12 17.39
N THR A 325 -3.14 9.40 17.76
CA THR A 325 -3.81 10.45 16.99
C THR A 325 -2.83 11.44 16.34
N TRP A 326 -1.52 11.14 16.39
CA TRP A 326 -0.51 12.00 15.79
C TRP A 326 -0.58 11.97 14.26
N GLY A 327 -0.51 13.16 13.66
CA GLY A 327 -0.30 13.34 12.22
C GLY A 327 1.16 13.66 11.88
N ALA A 328 1.42 13.97 10.60
CA ALA A 328 2.76 14.38 10.14
C ALA A 328 3.30 15.58 10.91
N LEU A 329 2.45 16.59 11.18
CA LEU A 329 2.85 17.81 11.89
C LEU A 329 3.34 17.49 13.31
N ASP A 330 2.61 16.66 14.06
CA ASP A 330 3.00 16.26 15.41
C ASP A 330 4.35 15.50 15.40
N CYS A 331 4.56 14.65 14.38
CA CYS A 331 5.81 13.94 14.18
C CYS A 331 6.98 14.88 13.88
N LEU A 332 6.78 15.83 12.96
CA LEU A 332 7.81 16.80 12.58
C LEU A 332 8.14 17.74 13.73
N ASP A 333 7.14 18.20 14.50
CA ASP A 333 7.38 19.01 15.71
C ASP A 333 8.20 18.25 16.75
N TYR A 334 7.90 16.96 16.98
CA TYR A 334 8.67 16.11 17.89
C TYR A 334 10.12 15.92 17.41
N LEU A 335 10.30 15.53 16.15
CA LEU A 335 11.62 15.31 15.56
C LEU A 335 12.43 16.62 15.56
N GLY A 336 11.78 17.74 15.28
CA GLY A 336 12.36 19.09 15.32
C GLY A 336 12.87 19.51 16.70
N ALA A 337 12.21 19.06 17.77
CA ALA A 337 12.65 19.28 19.13
C ALA A 337 13.89 18.43 19.50
N LYS A 338 14.16 17.35 18.77
CA LYS A 338 15.33 16.47 18.97
C LYS A 338 16.50 16.82 18.07
N LYS A 339 16.22 17.15 16.81
CA LYS A 339 17.19 17.54 15.80
C LYS A 339 16.58 18.61 14.90
N ARG A 340 17.35 19.65 14.59
CA ARG A 340 16.86 20.77 13.76
C ARG A 340 16.43 20.26 12.39
N LEU A 341 15.17 20.52 12.03
CA LEU A 341 14.64 20.18 10.71
C LEU A 341 15.25 21.06 9.60
N PRO A 342 15.30 20.55 8.36
CA PRO A 342 15.73 21.34 7.21
C PRO A 342 14.81 22.54 6.97
N ARG A 343 15.41 23.66 6.57
CA ARG A 343 14.69 24.89 6.27
C ARG A 343 14.33 24.92 4.79
N THR A 344 13.13 24.48 4.45
CA THR A 344 12.59 24.49 3.10
C THR A 344 11.57 25.63 2.91
N SER A 345 11.33 26.01 1.66
CA SER A 345 10.25 26.95 1.27
C SER A 345 9.48 26.35 0.09
N PRO A 346 8.26 25.81 0.31
CA PRO A 346 7.51 25.80 1.56
C PRO A 346 8.15 24.91 2.62
N ARG A 347 7.80 25.14 3.89
CA ARG A 347 8.22 24.26 4.98
C ARG A 347 7.58 22.88 4.80
N VAL A 348 8.35 21.82 5.10
CA VAL A 348 7.86 20.42 4.99
C VAL A 348 6.59 20.20 5.80
N ASP A 349 6.51 20.78 7.00
CA ASP A 349 5.32 20.67 7.87
C ASP A 349 4.05 21.23 7.21
N THR A 350 4.16 22.38 6.54
CA THR A 350 3.06 23.04 5.84
C THR A 350 2.62 22.22 4.63
N PHE A 351 3.59 21.69 3.88
CA PHE A 351 3.31 20.78 2.75
C PHE A 351 2.65 19.48 3.22
N MET A 352 3.05 18.95 4.37
CA MET A 352 2.52 17.70 4.93
C MET A 352 1.17 17.87 5.67
N THR A 353 0.66 19.09 5.74
CA THR A 353 -0.64 19.38 6.36
C THR A 353 -1.76 19.09 5.36
N ARG A 354 -2.79 18.34 5.78
CA ARG A 354 -3.93 18.01 4.93
C ARG A 354 -4.65 19.29 4.46
N PRO A 355 -5.20 19.31 3.24
CA PRO A 355 -5.97 20.46 2.76
C PRO A 355 -7.04 20.85 3.78
N TYR A 356 -7.21 22.15 4.00
CA TYR A 356 -8.18 22.73 4.96
C TYR A 356 -7.90 22.46 6.45
N GLU A 357 -6.85 21.71 6.81
CA GLU A 357 -6.49 21.41 8.19
C GLU A 357 -5.37 22.34 8.73
N GLY A 358 -5.62 23.65 8.78
CA GLY A 358 -4.73 24.61 9.45
C GLY A 358 -4.14 25.69 8.55
N VAL A 359 -3.33 26.56 9.15
CA VAL A 359 -2.78 27.74 8.48
C VAL A 359 -1.72 27.34 7.46
N GLY A 360 -1.93 27.73 6.21
CA GLY A 360 -1.00 27.44 5.12
C GLY A 360 -1.22 26.07 4.45
N ALA A 361 -2.20 25.29 4.91
CA ALA A 361 -2.65 24.09 4.21
C ALA A 361 -3.16 24.47 2.80
N ARG A 362 -2.77 23.70 1.79
CA ARG A 362 -3.16 23.90 0.40
C ARG A 362 -3.50 22.57 -0.25
N ARG A 363 -4.29 22.60 -1.33
CA ARG A 363 -4.55 21.41 -2.14
C ARG A 363 -3.28 21.03 -2.93
N GLY A 364 -3.22 19.80 -3.42
CA GLY A 364 -2.08 19.31 -4.21
C GLY A 364 -1.83 20.13 -5.48
N GLN A 365 -2.88 20.59 -6.15
CA GLN A 365 -2.82 21.42 -7.35
C GLN A 365 -2.38 22.87 -7.08
N ASP A 366 -2.54 23.36 -5.85
CA ASP A 366 -2.16 24.72 -5.45
C ASP A 366 -0.65 24.83 -5.14
N TRP A 367 0.04 23.69 -5.05
CA TRP A 367 1.49 23.62 -4.91
C TRP A 367 2.16 23.64 -6.29
N SER A 368 3.10 24.57 -6.49
CA SER A 368 3.89 24.57 -7.72
C SER A 368 4.78 23.32 -7.77
N ARG A 369 5.20 22.92 -8.98
CA ARG A 369 6.15 21.82 -9.15
C ARG A 369 7.42 21.99 -8.30
N ARG A 370 7.93 23.22 -8.21
CA ARG A 370 9.10 23.54 -7.38
C ARG A 370 8.82 23.36 -5.89
N ASP A 371 7.60 23.65 -5.44
CA ASP A 371 7.21 23.46 -4.04
C ASP A 371 7.20 21.97 -3.67
N TRP A 372 6.65 21.12 -4.55
CA TRP A 372 6.70 19.66 -4.44
C TRP A 372 8.13 19.12 -4.35
N GLU A 373 8.99 19.53 -5.29
CA GLU A 373 10.40 19.13 -5.32
C GLU A 373 11.14 19.59 -4.04
N THR A 374 10.85 20.80 -3.57
CA THR A 374 11.46 21.37 -2.36
C THR A 374 10.99 20.65 -1.09
N ALA A 375 9.72 20.28 -1.00
CA ALA A 375 9.17 19.53 0.13
C ALA A 375 9.73 18.09 0.18
N LEU A 376 9.79 17.40 -0.97
CA LEU A 376 10.37 16.07 -1.06
C LEU A 376 11.86 16.06 -0.76
N LYS A 377 12.59 17.08 -1.22
CA LYS A 377 13.99 17.28 -0.82
C LYS A 377 14.13 17.43 0.69
N GLY A 378 13.24 18.19 1.34
CA GLY A 378 13.21 18.31 2.81
C GLY A 378 12.92 16.97 3.51
N LEU A 379 12.01 16.15 2.99
CA LEU A 379 11.77 14.79 3.50
C LEU A 379 13.01 13.89 3.33
N ARG A 380 13.70 13.99 2.19
CA ARG A 380 14.96 13.28 1.96
C ARG A 380 16.03 13.68 2.97
N GLU A 381 16.19 14.99 3.19
CA GLU A 381 17.14 15.52 4.18
C GLU A 381 16.81 15.03 5.61
N ILE A 382 15.52 14.93 5.98
CA ILE A 382 15.10 14.30 7.24
C ILE A 382 15.51 12.82 7.28
N GLY A 383 15.25 12.07 6.20
CA GLY A 383 15.70 10.68 6.09
C GLY A 383 17.22 10.55 6.17
N ASP A 384 17.96 11.50 5.59
CA ASP A 384 19.41 11.56 5.66
C ASP A 384 19.90 11.81 7.09
N ASP A 385 19.32 12.81 7.74
CA ASP A 385 19.67 13.23 9.09
C ASP A 385 19.44 12.16 10.16
N TRP A 386 18.39 11.34 9.98
CA TRP A 386 18.03 10.28 10.91
C TRP A 386 18.52 8.90 10.48
N GLN A 387 19.23 8.80 9.34
CA GLN A 387 19.63 7.54 8.74
C GLN A 387 18.44 6.59 8.49
N GLU A 388 17.29 7.16 8.16
CA GLU A 388 16.07 6.41 7.91
C GLU A 388 16.02 5.94 6.45
N GLY A 389 16.42 4.69 6.22
CA GLY A 389 16.44 4.09 4.88
C GLY A 389 15.07 4.12 4.20
N SER A 390 13.98 3.88 4.93
CA SER A 390 12.63 3.83 4.35
C SER A 390 12.21 5.16 3.72
N ILE A 391 12.46 6.29 4.39
CA ILE A 391 12.18 7.63 3.87
C ILE A 391 13.10 7.93 2.67
N ARG A 392 14.41 7.68 2.81
CA ARG A 392 15.40 7.95 1.76
C ARG A 392 15.07 7.25 0.45
N GLU A 393 14.67 5.99 0.53
CA GLU A 393 14.35 5.20 -0.65
C GLU A 393 12.98 5.51 -1.26
N SER A 394 12.00 5.94 -0.45
CA SER A 394 10.65 6.22 -0.94
C SER A 394 10.48 7.61 -1.55
N VAL A 395 11.35 8.58 -1.22
CA VAL A 395 11.33 9.90 -1.87
C VAL A 395 11.57 9.82 -3.39
N PRO A 396 12.61 9.14 -3.91
CA PRO A 396 12.80 8.99 -5.36
C PRO A 396 11.60 8.33 -6.08
N ALA A 397 10.96 7.35 -5.43
CA ALA A 397 9.75 6.74 -5.96
C ALA A 397 8.62 7.77 -6.09
N ALA A 398 8.39 8.59 -5.06
CA ALA A 398 7.39 9.67 -5.11
C ALA A 398 7.72 10.74 -6.20
N GLU A 399 8.99 11.16 -6.31
CA GLU A 399 9.46 12.15 -7.30
C GLU A 399 9.14 11.72 -8.74
N LEU A 400 9.32 10.44 -9.04
CA LEU A 400 9.04 9.88 -10.35
C LEU A 400 7.54 9.95 -10.68
N HIS A 401 6.67 9.67 -9.71
CA HIS A 401 5.21 9.78 -9.90
C HIS A 401 4.76 11.24 -10.03
N ILE A 402 5.31 12.14 -9.22
CA ILE A 402 5.05 13.59 -9.34
C ILE A 402 5.42 14.09 -10.73
N SER A 403 6.61 13.74 -11.21
CA SER A 403 7.09 14.13 -12.55
C SER A 403 6.14 13.66 -13.65
N ARG A 404 5.58 12.44 -13.52
CA ARG A 404 4.58 11.91 -14.45
C ARG A 404 3.26 12.67 -14.38
N VAL A 405 2.73 12.96 -13.20
CA VAL A 405 1.46 13.68 -13.06
C VAL A 405 1.56 15.09 -13.62
N PHE A 406 2.66 15.80 -13.36
CA PHE A 406 2.89 17.13 -13.94
C PHE A 406 3.09 17.10 -15.47
N ALA A 407 3.43 15.95 -16.06
CA ALA A 407 3.53 15.79 -17.51
C ALA A 407 2.18 15.45 -18.18
N MET A 408 1.14 15.10 -17.41
CA MET A 408 -0.19 14.86 -17.94
C MET A 408 -0.86 16.18 -18.37
N PRO A 409 -1.72 16.19 -19.40
CA PRO A 409 -2.55 17.35 -19.72
C PRO A 409 -3.42 17.72 -18.53
N MET A 410 -3.09 18.81 -17.83
CA MET A 410 -3.87 19.27 -16.68
C MET A 410 -5.01 20.17 -17.16
N ARG A 411 -6.20 19.98 -16.60
CA ARG A 411 -7.31 20.92 -16.82
C ARG A 411 -6.89 22.28 -16.25
N PRO A 412 -7.14 23.40 -16.94
CA PRO A 412 -6.86 24.72 -16.38
C PRO A 412 -7.55 24.85 -15.03
N THR A 413 -6.76 25.04 -13.98
CA THR A 413 -7.28 25.40 -12.67
C THR A 413 -7.67 26.86 -12.76
N GLY A 414 -8.97 27.14 -12.97
CA GLY A 414 -9.49 28.50 -12.97
C GLY A 414 -9.16 29.20 -11.65
N LEU A 415 -8.59 30.40 -11.75
CA LEU A 415 -8.48 31.34 -10.63
C LEU A 415 -9.69 32.28 -10.62
#